data_AF-A0A0D2VCQ6-F1
#
_entry.id   AF-A0A0D2VCQ6-F1
#
_cell.length_a   1.000
_cell.length_b   1.000
_cell.length_c   1.000
_cell.angle_alpha   90.00
_cell.angle_beta   90.00
_cell.angle_gamma   90.00
#
_symmetry.space_group_name_H-M   'P 1'
#
loop_
_entity.id
_entity.type
_entity.pdbx_description
1 polymer ?
#
loop_
_entity_poly.entity_id
_entity_poly.type
_entity_poly.pdbx_seq_one_letter_code
_entity_poly.pdbx_strand_id
1 'polypeptide(L)'
;MATTLSCCFTVALFMVFLMESPSSCLANMNVIDKCWRGNLLWRSQRQQLAKCSVGFVGKMINNIGKDVVKYKVIDPSDDPMSPKSGTLRYGTTMIKGKVCITFKNSMTITLQRPLLLSSFTAIDGRGVDVHINGAGCLLVYQATDIIIHGLRIHHCKAQPPSTVMGPNVK
;
A
#
# COMPACT_ATOMS: atom_id res chain seq x y z
N MET A 1 -44.12 -33.26 46.37
CA MET A 1 -43.30 -32.18 46.95
C MET A 1 -41.92 -32.31 46.32
N ALA A 2 -41.53 -31.65 45.23
CA ALA A 2 -41.58 -30.22 44.86
C ALA A 2 -40.78 -29.32 45.81
N THR A 3 -40.05 -28.37 45.19
CA THR A 3 -39.12 -27.34 45.72
C THR A 3 -37.69 -27.87 45.94
N THR A 4 -36.60 -27.27 45.44
CA THR A 4 -36.26 -25.88 45.06
C THR A 4 -35.19 -25.94 43.93
N LEU A 5 -35.41 -25.43 42.72
CA LEU A 5 -35.21 -24.06 42.25
C LEU A 5 -33.87 -23.41 42.64
N SER A 6 -33.17 -22.92 41.61
CA SER A 6 -32.14 -21.88 41.63
C SER A 6 -30.67 -22.31 41.67
N CYS A 7 -30.17 -22.84 40.55
CA CYS A 7 -28.75 -22.63 40.16
C CYS A 7 -28.56 -22.51 38.63
N CYS A 8 -29.59 -22.09 37.89
CA CYS A 8 -29.48 -21.87 36.43
C CYS A 8 -29.59 -20.40 36.01
N PHE A 9 -29.85 -19.48 36.94
CA PHE A 9 -30.08 -18.06 36.61
C PHE A 9 -28.88 -17.14 36.84
N THR A 10 -27.80 -17.61 37.49
CA THR A 10 -26.61 -16.76 37.75
C THR A 10 -25.50 -16.90 36.71
N VAL A 11 -25.52 -17.94 35.86
CA VAL A 11 -24.50 -18.13 34.82
C VAL A 11 -24.92 -17.49 33.48
N ALA A 12 -26.21 -17.22 33.28
CA ALA A 12 -26.72 -16.65 32.02
C ALA A 12 -26.49 -15.14 31.87
N LEU A 13 -26.18 -14.41 32.96
CA LEU A 13 -25.99 -12.95 32.91
C LEU A 13 -24.52 -12.52 32.72
N PHE A 14 -23.56 -13.46 32.76
CA PHE A 14 -22.13 -13.18 32.57
C PHE A 14 -21.56 -13.69 31.24
N MET A 15 -22.41 -14.08 30.29
CA MET A 15 -22.05 -14.46 28.93
C MET A 15 -22.77 -13.59 27.87
N VAL A 16 -23.09 -12.35 28.21
CA VAL A 16 -23.68 -11.38 27.25
C VAL A 16 -22.79 -10.14 27.04
N PHE A 17 -21.62 -10.05 27.68
CA PHE A 17 -20.67 -8.94 27.51
C PHE A 17 -19.35 -9.32 26.82
N LEU A 18 -19.39 -10.27 25.88
CA LEU A 18 -18.33 -10.43 24.85
C LEU A 18 -18.88 -10.21 23.43
N MET A 19 -19.96 -9.44 23.30
CA MET A 19 -20.08 -8.62 22.10
C MET A 19 -19.13 -7.44 22.28
N GLU A 20 -17.88 -7.62 21.86
CA GLU A 20 -17.01 -6.50 21.51
C GLU A 20 -17.82 -5.57 20.62
N SER A 21 -18.26 -4.45 21.19
CA SER A 21 -18.76 -3.31 20.44
C SER A 21 -17.81 -3.10 19.28
N PRO A 22 -18.28 -2.98 18.01
CA PRO A 22 -17.40 -2.72 16.88
C PRO A 22 -16.69 -1.39 17.11
N SER A 23 -15.50 -1.53 17.71
CA SER A 23 -14.37 -0.62 17.79
C SER A 23 -14.70 0.85 17.58
N SER A 24 -14.76 1.61 18.68
CA SER A 24 -14.78 3.07 18.72
C SER A 24 -13.74 3.74 17.82
N CYS A 25 -12.66 3.03 17.44
CA CYS A 25 -11.64 3.52 16.51
C CYS A 25 -12.13 3.67 15.05
N LEU A 26 -13.13 2.91 14.60
CA LEU A 26 -13.71 3.03 13.24
C LEU A 26 -14.68 4.21 13.10
N ALA A 27 -15.32 4.61 14.21
CA ALA A 27 -16.31 5.69 14.22
C ALA A 27 -15.69 7.06 13.86
N ASN A 28 -14.41 7.27 14.19
CA ASN A 28 -13.70 8.54 14.01
C ASN A 28 -12.79 8.57 12.76
N MET A 29 -12.88 7.60 11.85
CA MET A 29 -12.06 7.58 10.62
C MET A 29 -12.72 8.35 9.47
N ASN A 30 -11.89 8.98 8.63
CA ASN A 30 -12.36 9.51 7.35
C ASN A 30 -12.85 8.38 6.41
N VAL A 31 -13.63 8.74 5.39
CA VAL A 31 -14.28 7.78 4.48
C VAL A 31 -13.30 6.86 3.73
N ILE A 32 -12.10 7.34 3.43
CA ILE A 32 -11.06 6.57 2.73
C ILE A 32 -10.48 5.52 3.69
N ASP A 33 -10.08 5.95 4.88
CA ASP A 33 -9.49 5.07 5.88
C ASP A 33 -10.49 4.03 6.40
N LYS A 34 -11.74 4.44 6.64
CA LYS A 34 -12.82 3.54 7.05
C LYS A 34 -13.02 2.38 6.07
N CYS A 35 -12.82 2.62 4.77
CA CYS A 35 -13.02 1.62 3.71
C CYS A 35 -12.03 0.45 3.75
N TRP A 36 -10.78 0.68 4.17
CA TRP A 36 -9.75 -0.40 4.17
C TRP A 36 -9.21 -0.73 5.56
N ARG A 37 -9.13 0.23 6.50
CA ARG A 37 -8.58 -0.01 7.84
C ARG A 37 -9.49 -0.88 8.69
N GLY A 38 -10.80 -0.88 8.41
CA GLY A 38 -11.74 -1.81 9.05
C GLY A 38 -11.54 -3.27 8.66
N ASN A 39 -10.81 -3.54 7.58
CA ASN A 39 -10.50 -4.91 7.17
C ASN A 39 -9.29 -5.43 7.96
N LEU A 40 -9.53 -6.31 8.92
CA LEU A 40 -8.47 -6.98 9.68
C LEU A 40 -7.53 -7.81 8.78
N LEU A 41 -8.01 -8.22 7.59
CA LEU A 41 -7.25 -8.95 6.57
C LEU A 41 -6.58 -8.05 5.54
N TRP A 42 -6.45 -6.74 5.77
CA TRP A 42 -5.84 -5.81 4.81
C TRP A 42 -4.45 -6.27 4.31
N ARG A 43 -3.68 -6.98 5.15
CA ARG A 43 -2.35 -7.51 4.79
C ARG A 43 -2.42 -8.55 3.67
N SER A 44 -3.43 -9.43 3.67
CA SER A 44 -3.65 -10.41 2.60
C SER A 44 -4.47 -9.82 1.45
N GLN A 45 -5.20 -8.73 1.70
CA GLN A 45 -6.07 -8.05 0.74
C GLN A 45 -5.56 -6.64 0.38
N ARG A 46 -4.25 -6.48 0.17
CA ARG A 46 -3.62 -5.16 -0.05
C ARG A 46 -4.28 -4.33 -1.15
N GLN A 47 -4.66 -4.98 -2.25
CA GLN A 47 -5.31 -4.34 -3.40
C GLN A 47 -6.68 -3.71 -3.08
N GLN A 48 -7.32 -4.03 -1.96
CA GLN A 48 -8.59 -3.40 -1.57
C GLN A 48 -8.47 -1.88 -1.45
N LEU A 49 -7.29 -1.36 -1.08
CA LEU A 49 -7.03 0.08 -1.00
C LEU A 49 -7.42 0.82 -2.29
N ALA A 50 -7.25 0.19 -3.45
CA ALA A 50 -7.61 0.75 -4.75
C ALA A 50 -9.12 1.03 -4.90
N LYS A 51 -9.97 0.37 -4.10
CA LYS A 51 -11.43 0.62 -4.05
C LYS A 51 -11.81 1.71 -3.06
N CYS A 52 -10.86 2.33 -2.37
CA CYS A 52 -11.15 3.23 -1.25
C CYS A 52 -10.93 4.71 -1.56
N SER A 53 -10.32 5.04 -2.70
CA SER A 53 -10.22 6.42 -3.18
C SER A 53 -11.61 7.02 -3.47
N VAL A 54 -11.69 8.35 -3.33
CA VAL A 54 -12.87 9.21 -3.55
C VAL A 54 -12.43 10.53 -4.20
N GLY A 55 -13.38 11.37 -4.62
CA GLY A 55 -13.10 12.63 -5.32
C GLY A 55 -12.89 12.43 -6.83
N PHE A 56 -12.16 13.35 -7.48
CA PHE A 56 -11.98 13.34 -8.94
C PHE A 56 -11.36 12.07 -9.50
N VAL A 57 -10.44 11.43 -8.75
CA VAL A 57 -9.80 10.17 -9.18
C VAL A 57 -10.76 8.98 -9.16
N GLY A 58 -11.91 9.10 -8.49
CA GLY A 58 -12.86 8.01 -8.35
C GLY A 58 -12.23 6.77 -7.72
N LYS A 59 -12.69 5.59 -8.11
CA LYS A 59 -12.16 4.29 -7.66
C LYS A 59 -11.03 3.86 -8.59
N MET A 60 -9.88 3.49 -8.06
CA MET A 60 -8.70 3.07 -8.85
C MET A 60 -8.70 1.56 -9.18
N ILE A 61 -9.86 1.01 -9.58
CA ILE A 61 -10.06 -0.44 -9.74
C ILE A 61 -9.17 -1.06 -10.82
N ASN A 62 -8.60 -0.30 -11.74
CA ASN A 62 -7.67 -0.83 -12.73
C ASN A 62 -6.37 -1.39 -12.11
N ASN A 63 -6.08 -1.09 -10.84
CA ASN A 63 -4.95 -1.63 -10.07
C ASN A 63 -5.25 -2.95 -9.33
N ILE A 64 -6.39 -3.57 -9.60
CA ILE A 64 -6.79 -4.85 -8.98
C ILE A 64 -7.02 -5.90 -10.07
N GLY A 65 -6.88 -7.17 -9.71
CA GLY A 65 -7.16 -8.27 -10.63
C GLY A 65 -6.12 -9.38 -10.58
N LYS A 66 -6.40 -10.45 -11.33
CA LYS A 66 -5.50 -11.60 -11.47
C LYS A 66 -4.27 -11.28 -12.32
N ASP A 67 -4.38 -10.27 -13.18
CA ASP A 67 -3.33 -9.76 -14.07
C ASP A 67 -2.37 -8.78 -13.38
N VAL A 68 -2.60 -8.44 -12.12
CA VAL A 68 -1.70 -7.57 -11.35
C VAL A 68 -0.51 -8.37 -10.83
N VAL A 69 0.67 -8.01 -11.31
CA VAL A 69 1.95 -8.57 -10.85
C VAL A 69 2.19 -8.13 -9.41
N LYS A 70 2.34 -9.09 -8.50
CA LYS A 70 2.75 -8.81 -7.12
C LYS A 70 4.26 -8.75 -7.06
N TYR A 71 4.80 -7.56 -6.83
CA TYR A 71 6.23 -7.34 -6.73
C TYR A 71 6.63 -6.95 -5.31
N LYS A 72 7.73 -7.51 -4.82
CA LYS A 72 8.24 -7.23 -3.48
C LYS A 72 9.67 -6.72 -3.57
N VAL A 73 9.86 -5.48 -3.14
CA VAL A 73 11.17 -4.85 -3.01
C VAL A 73 11.90 -5.50 -1.85
N ILE A 74 13.12 -5.97 -2.12
CA ILE A 74 14.01 -6.63 -1.17
C ILE A 74 15.39 -5.95 -1.11
N ASP A 75 15.68 -5.07 -2.06
CA ASP A 75 16.96 -4.38 -2.20
C ASP A 75 16.70 -2.87 -2.26
N PRO A 76 17.24 -2.07 -1.33
CA PRO A 76 17.07 -0.63 -1.31
C PRO A 76 18.00 0.13 -2.27
N SER A 77 18.92 -0.56 -2.95
CA SER A 77 19.83 0.06 -3.91
C SER A 77 19.08 0.65 -5.11
N ASP A 78 19.67 1.67 -5.72
CA ASP A 78 19.15 2.33 -6.90
C ASP A 78 20.23 2.39 -7.98
N ASP A 79 19.91 1.87 -9.18
CA ASP A 79 20.70 2.07 -10.39
C ASP A 79 19.78 2.66 -11.46
N PRO A 80 19.97 3.93 -11.86
CA PRO A 80 19.05 4.61 -12.74
C PRO A 80 19.06 4.11 -14.19
N MET A 81 20.06 3.32 -14.59
CA MET A 81 20.24 2.83 -15.96
C MET A 81 20.04 1.33 -16.08
N SER A 82 20.51 0.57 -15.08
CA SER A 82 20.43 -0.90 -15.04
C SER A 82 19.77 -1.37 -13.73
N PRO A 83 18.47 -1.09 -13.54
CA PRO A 83 17.79 -1.47 -12.31
C PRO A 83 17.75 -2.99 -12.17
N LYS A 84 18.12 -3.50 -11.00
CA LYS A 84 18.17 -4.94 -10.70
C LYS A 84 16.83 -5.44 -10.16
N SER A 85 16.47 -6.67 -10.49
CA SER A 85 15.32 -7.33 -9.84
C SER A 85 15.51 -7.35 -8.32
N GLY A 86 14.45 -7.03 -7.58
CA GLY A 86 14.47 -6.77 -6.15
C GLY A 86 14.48 -5.28 -5.77
N THR A 87 14.85 -4.37 -6.68
CA THR A 87 14.87 -2.92 -6.42
C THR A 87 13.54 -2.23 -6.72
N LEU A 88 13.27 -1.08 -6.08
CA LEU A 88 12.08 -0.30 -6.37
C LEU A 88 12.04 0.16 -7.83
N ARG A 89 13.17 0.61 -8.38
CA ARG A 89 13.24 1.08 -9.79
C ARG A 89 12.90 -0.01 -10.78
N TYR A 90 13.38 -1.23 -10.58
CA TYR A 90 12.98 -2.35 -11.42
C TYR A 90 11.46 -2.55 -11.38
N GLY A 91 10.88 -2.51 -10.18
CA GLY A 91 9.44 -2.65 -9.99
C GLY A 91 8.61 -1.61 -10.74
N THR A 92 9.08 -0.36 -10.80
CA THR A 92 8.32 0.76 -11.40
C THR A 92 8.57 0.95 -12.90
N THR A 93 9.67 0.43 -13.46
CA THR A 93 10.04 0.66 -14.87
C THR A 93 10.12 -0.60 -15.73
N MET A 94 10.51 -1.75 -15.16
CA MET A 94 10.80 -2.96 -15.94
C MET A 94 9.62 -3.93 -16.03
N ILE A 95 8.69 -3.87 -15.07
CA ILE A 95 7.52 -4.74 -15.05
C ILE A 95 6.48 -4.20 -16.03
N LYS A 96 6.10 -5.03 -17.00
CA LYS A 96 5.08 -4.70 -17.99
C LYS A 96 3.69 -4.93 -17.42
N GLY A 97 2.75 -4.06 -17.76
CA GLY A 97 1.36 -4.16 -17.33
C GLY A 97 1.14 -3.61 -15.91
N LYS A 98 0.23 -4.23 -15.16
CA LYS A 98 -0.20 -3.75 -13.84
C LYS A 98 0.70 -4.33 -12.75
N VAL A 99 1.13 -3.51 -11.81
CA VAL A 99 2.01 -3.95 -10.72
C VAL A 99 1.56 -3.42 -9.36
N CYS A 100 1.57 -4.30 -8.36
CA CYS A 100 1.41 -3.97 -6.96
C CYS A 100 2.74 -4.21 -6.23
N ILE A 101 3.44 -3.13 -5.95
CA ILE A 101 4.75 -3.08 -5.32
C ILE A 101 4.58 -2.97 -3.80
N THR A 102 5.21 -3.90 -3.10
CA THR A 102 5.27 -3.96 -1.64
C THR A 102 6.71 -4.09 -1.19
N PHE A 103 6.96 -4.03 0.12
CA PHE A 103 8.31 -4.01 0.68
C PHE A 103 8.48 -5.15 1.68
N LYS A 104 9.63 -5.83 1.63
CA LYS A 104 9.92 -6.96 2.53
C LYS A 104 10.14 -6.53 3.98
N ASN A 105 10.84 -5.42 4.18
CA ASN A 105 11.22 -4.88 5.48
C ASN A 105 11.30 -3.35 5.39
N SER A 106 11.40 -2.69 6.55
CA SER A 106 11.70 -1.25 6.60
C SER A 106 13.02 -0.98 5.88
N MET A 107 13.08 0.11 5.11
CA MET A 107 14.24 0.45 4.31
C MET A 107 14.27 1.94 3.95
N THR A 108 15.47 2.44 3.66
CA THR A 108 15.68 3.77 3.08
C THR A 108 16.22 3.59 1.66
N ILE A 109 15.51 4.14 0.68
CA ILE A 109 15.88 4.12 -0.74
C ILE A 109 16.35 5.53 -1.10
N THR A 110 17.65 5.64 -1.39
CA THR A 110 18.27 6.89 -1.83
C THR A 110 18.36 6.88 -3.36
N LEU A 111 17.52 7.68 -4.01
CA LEU A 111 17.44 7.72 -5.46
C LEU A 111 18.59 8.53 -6.05
N GLN A 112 19.26 7.97 -7.06
CA GLN A 112 20.36 8.62 -7.78
C GLN A 112 19.85 9.61 -8.85
N ARG A 113 18.66 9.34 -9.41
CA ARG A 113 17.95 10.14 -10.43
C ARG A 113 16.43 10.03 -10.22
N PRO A 114 15.56 10.85 -10.86
CA PRO A 114 14.11 10.74 -10.64
C PRO A 114 13.64 9.32 -10.93
N LEU A 115 12.75 8.82 -10.08
CA LEU A 115 12.13 7.53 -10.23
C LEU A 115 10.85 7.68 -11.05
N LEU A 116 10.92 7.34 -12.34
CA LEU A 116 9.78 7.38 -13.23
C LEU A 116 8.81 6.24 -12.90
N LEU A 117 7.52 6.58 -12.74
CA LEU A 117 6.45 5.63 -12.44
C LEU A 117 5.64 5.32 -13.71
N SER A 118 5.51 4.03 -14.02
CA SER A 118 4.67 3.53 -15.11
C SER A 118 3.18 3.59 -14.75
N SER A 119 2.30 3.67 -15.76
CA SER A 119 0.85 3.51 -15.56
C SER A 119 0.50 2.19 -14.87
N PHE A 120 -0.63 2.15 -14.17
CA PHE A 120 -1.13 0.96 -13.47
C PHE A 120 -0.16 0.41 -12.40
N THR A 121 0.51 1.33 -11.71
CA THR A 121 1.46 1.02 -10.63
C THR A 121 0.87 1.40 -9.29
N ALA A 122 0.78 0.43 -8.38
CA ALA A 122 0.49 0.68 -6.98
C ALA A 122 1.76 0.44 -6.13
N ILE A 123 2.23 1.46 -5.41
CA ILE A 123 3.31 1.37 -4.43
C ILE A 123 2.69 1.45 -3.03
N ASP A 124 2.77 0.35 -2.29
CA ASP A 124 2.13 0.19 -0.99
C ASP A 124 3.16 -0.12 0.11
N GLY A 125 3.54 0.92 0.86
CA GLY A 125 4.45 0.84 2.00
C GLY A 125 3.81 0.40 3.32
N ARG A 126 2.51 0.07 3.37
CA ARG A 126 1.87 -0.33 4.63
C ARG A 126 2.57 -1.54 5.28
N GLY A 127 2.75 -1.46 6.60
CA GLY A 127 3.27 -2.56 7.43
C GLY A 127 4.78 -2.54 7.66
N VAL A 128 5.50 -1.64 6.99
CA VAL A 128 6.94 -1.39 7.20
C VAL A 128 7.22 0.11 7.10
N ASP A 129 8.41 0.55 7.52
CA ASP A 129 8.81 1.95 7.40
C ASP A 129 9.70 2.17 6.17
N VAL A 130 9.17 2.83 5.14
CA VAL A 130 9.86 3.03 3.85
C VAL A 130 10.12 4.50 3.64
N HIS A 131 11.40 4.86 3.65
CA HIS A 131 11.87 6.20 3.36
C HIS A 131 12.36 6.28 1.91
N ILE A 132 11.95 7.30 1.17
CA ILE A 132 12.44 7.61 -0.18
C ILE A 132 13.02 9.03 -0.14
N ASN A 133 14.26 9.17 -0.58
CA ASN A 133 14.96 10.44 -0.63
C ASN A 133 15.88 10.52 -1.86
N GLY A 134 16.66 11.60 -1.97
CA GLY A 134 17.69 11.73 -3.00
C GLY A 134 17.25 12.63 -4.15
N ALA A 135 17.69 12.32 -5.36
CA ALA A 135 17.53 13.20 -6.50
C ALA A 135 16.13 13.09 -7.11
N GLY A 136 15.34 14.18 -7.05
CA GLY A 136 14.01 14.34 -7.67
C GLY A 136 12.88 13.49 -7.08
N CYS A 137 13.21 12.41 -6.37
CA CYS A 137 12.25 11.46 -5.83
C CYS A 137 11.36 10.85 -6.92
N LEU A 138 10.04 10.95 -6.80
CA LEU A 138 9.09 10.28 -7.68
C LEU A 138 8.67 11.20 -8.83
N LEU A 139 8.63 10.68 -10.05
CA LEU A 139 8.16 11.37 -11.24
C LEU A 139 7.02 10.60 -11.89
N VAL A 140 5.85 11.23 -12.00
CA VAL A 140 4.72 10.73 -12.80
C VAL A 140 4.63 11.58 -14.06
N TYR A 141 4.93 10.99 -15.20
CA TYR A 141 4.93 11.69 -16.48
C TYR A 141 4.17 10.87 -17.52
N GLN A 142 3.12 11.46 -18.11
CA GLN A 142 2.26 10.83 -19.11
C GLN A 142 1.78 9.41 -18.70
N ALA A 143 1.43 9.25 -17.43
CA ALA A 143 1.00 7.98 -16.86
C ALA A 143 -0.33 8.12 -16.10
N THR A 144 -1.08 7.03 -16.01
CA THR A 144 -2.41 6.97 -15.38
C THR A 144 -2.49 5.82 -14.36
N ASP A 145 -3.50 5.86 -13.49
CA ASP A 145 -3.81 4.77 -12.56
C ASP A 145 -2.65 4.43 -11.61
N ILE A 146 -2.05 5.45 -10.98
CA ILE A 146 -0.93 5.27 -10.04
C ILE A 146 -1.39 5.48 -8.60
N ILE A 147 -1.14 4.49 -7.74
CA ILE A 147 -1.37 4.59 -6.29
C ILE A 147 -0.03 4.70 -5.59
N ILE A 148 0.19 5.75 -4.80
CA ILE A 148 1.37 5.91 -3.95
C ILE A 148 0.87 6.03 -2.51
N HIS A 149 1.16 5.05 -1.67
CA HIS A 149 0.58 4.99 -0.32
C HIS A 149 1.54 4.42 0.73
N GLY A 150 1.54 5.01 1.93
CA GLY A 150 2.30 4.51 3.08
C GLY A 150 3.81 4.68 2.97
N LEU A 151 4.28 5.71 2.27
CA LEU A 151 5.71 6.03 2.11
C LEU A 151 6.06 7.32 2.84
N ARG A 152 7.30 7.44 3.31
CA ARG A 152 7.88 8.69 3.80
C ARG A 152 8.82 9.26 2.74
N ILE A 153 8.40 10.31 2.06
CA ILE A 153 9.17 10.95 0.99
C ILE A 153 9.73 12.27 1.51
N HIS A 154 11.04 12.43 1.50
CA HIS A 154 11.70 13.59 2.12
C HIS A 154 13.07 13.86 1.53
N HIS A 155 13.63 15.05 1.78
CA HIS A 155 14.98 15.42 1.32
C HIS A 155 15.18 15.21 -0.20
N CYS A 156 14.12 15.45 -0.98
CA CYS A 156 14.17 15.41 -2.43
C CYS A 156 14.93 16.63 -2.94
N LYS A 157 15.98 16.40 -3.73
CA LYS A 157 16.83 17.47 -4.26
C LYS A 157 16.52 17.71 -5.73
N ALA A 158 16.48 18.98 -6.12
CA ALA A 158 16.46 19.37 -7.52
C ALA A 158 17.68 18.80 -8.24
N GLN A 159 17.50 18.46 -9.52
CA GLN A 159 18.58 17.96 -10.37
C GLN A 159 18.38 18.45 -11.81
N PRO A 160 19.47 18.58 -12.57
CA PRO A 160 19.38 18.85 -14.00
C PRO A 160 18.65 17.73 -14.75
N PRO A 161 18.21 17.97 -15.99
CA PRO A 161 17.76 16.91 -16.88
C PRO A 161 18.75 15.75 -16.92
N SER A 162 18.24 14.54 -16.76
CA SER A 162 19.07 13.32 -16.68
C SER A 162 18.39 12.15 -17.35
N THR A 163 19.16 11.33 -18.06
CA THR A 163 18.66 10.06 -18.62
C THR A 163 18.31 9.10 -17.49
N VAL A 164 17.15 8.46 -17.59
CA VAL A 164 16.74 7.40 -16.66
C VAL A 164 16.11 6.27 -17.44
N MET A 165 16.16 5.07 -16.85
CA MET A 165 15.42 3.94 -17.38
C MET A 165 13.92 4.25 -17.40
N GLY A 166 13.33 4.21 -18.58
CA GLY A 166 11.91 4.48 -18.78
C GLY A 166 11.05 3.22 -18.80
N PRO A 167 9.72 3.36 -18.60
CA PRO A 167 8.76 2.34 -19.00
C PRO A 167 8.93 2.06 -20.50
N ASN A 168 9.01 0.78 -20.89
CA ASN A 168 9.04 0.32 -22.30
C ASN A 168 10.38 0.36 -23.06
N VAL A 169 11.53 0.36 -22.39
CA VAL A 169 12.77 0.01 -23.11
C VAL A 169 12.67 -1.46 -23.53
N LYS A 170 12.57 -1.68 -24.85
CA LYS A 170 12.72 -3.00 -25.47
C LYS A 170 14.13 -3.51 -25.31
#